data_AF-A0A9D5BSX2-F1
#
_entry.id   AF-A0A9D5BSX2-F1
#
_cell.length_a   1.000
_cell.length_b   1.000
_cell.length_c   1.000
_cell.angle_alpha   90.00
_cell.angle_beta   90.00
_cell.angle_gamma   90.00
#
_symmetry.space_group_name_H-M   'P 1'
#
loop_
_entity.id
_entity.type
_entity.pdbx_description
1 polymer ?
#
loop_
_entity_poly.entity_id
_entity_poly.type
_entity_poly.pdbx_seq_one_letter_code
_entity_poly.pdbx_strand_id
1 'polypeptide(L)'
;MSPESTSAQQGWRQVVDALCDVVSASPTKASTGIVLQAEKDLQPWIARDDEQGQRMWIINQRIVKLIVELMRNHDSPEALIILASASDLLLRATDGMLVDGEACTLPQLELLEVAARAVHLVIGWGESGLAVADGLSNLFKCRLSATVRCLSHPSAHVRALSTSVLRDIMHGNSSKSNSQGARLPASVLICDIWCCRIYIPEVLDSNTSILWFYHYNCLVFTRPRD
;
A
#
# COMPACT_ATOMS: atom_id res chain seq x y z
N MET A 1 13.77 18.29 -11.59
CA MET A 1 13.14 18.70 -10.30
C MET A 1 14.23 19.29 -9.43
N SER A 2 14.06 20.53 -8.97
CA SER A 2 14.99 21.14 -7.99
C SER A 2 14.88 20.41 -6.66
N PRO A 3 15.99 20.14 -5.95
CA PRO A 3 15.93 19.63 -4.60
C PRO A 3 15.19 20.63 -3.71
N GLU A 4 14.17 20.16 -3.02
CA GLU A 4 13.44 20.95 -2.04
C GLU A 4 14.41 21.45 -0.96
N SER A 5 14.39 22.75 -0.66
CA SER A 5 15.26 23.29 0.38
C SER A 5 14.88 22.68 1.73
N THR A 6 15.87 22.49 2.60
CA THR A 6 15.68 21.97 3.97
C THR A 6 14.63 22.77 4.76
N SER A 7 14.51 24.08 4.49
CA SER A 7 13.48 24.95 5.05
C SER A 7 12.05 24.58 4.64
N ALA A 8 11.84 24.19 3.37
CA ALA A 8 10.53 23.80 2.87
C ALA A 8 10.10 22.44 3.41
N GLN A 9 11.05 21.49 3.54
CA GLN A 9 10.79 20.20 4.19
C GLN A 9 10.44 20.37 5.68
N GLN A 10 11.14 21.26 6.39
CA GLN A 10 10.85 21.55 7.80
C GLN A 10 9.50 22.25 7.97
N GLY A 11 9.18 23.21 7.09
CA GLY A 11 7.87 23.86 7.08
C GLY A 11 6.73 22.86 6.81
N TRP A 12 6.94 21.91 5.89
CA TRP A 12 5.95 20.85 5.65
C TRP A 12 5.75 19.95 6.86
N ARG A 13 6.82 19.58 7.57
CA ARG A 13 6.70 18.78 8.80
C ARG A 13 5.85 19.49 9.85
N GLN A 14 6.04 20.80 10.06
CA GLN A 14 5.22 21.59 10.98
C GLN A 14 3.74 21.62 10.58
N VAL A 15 3.45 21.66 9.27
CA VAL A 15 2.07 21.58 8.77
C VAL A 15 1.45 20.22 9.08
N VAL A 16 2.20 19.13 8.89
CA VAL A 16 1.73 17.77 9.22
C VAL A 16 1.46 17.65 10.72
N ASP A 17 2.39 18.09 11.57
CA ASP A 17 2.24 18.04 13.03
C ASP A 17 0.98 18.81 13.48
N ALA A 18 0.77 20.02 12.96
CA ALA A 18 -0.42 20.81 13.26
C ALA A 18 -1.71 20.13 12.78
N LEU A 19 -1.69 19.46 11.62
CA LEU A 19 -2.85 18.69 11.15
C LEU A 19 -3.13 17.48 12.03
N CYS A 20 -2.10 16.79 12.52
CA CYS A 20 -2.24 15.70 13.49
C CYS A 20 -2.86 16.19 14.80
N ASP A 21 -2.47 17.38 15.30
CA ASP A 21 -3.07 17.99 16.49
C ASP A 21 -4.56 18.32 16.27
N VAL A 22 -4.91 18.88 15.11
CA VAL A 22 -6.29 19.19 14.73
C VAL A 22 -7.13 17.92 14.63
N VAL A 23 -6.57 16.85 14.04
CA VAL A 23 -7.23 15.53 14.00
C VAL A 23 -7.41 14.98 15.40
N SER A 24 -6.42 15.08 16.28
CA SER A 24 -6.53 14.63 17.67
C SER A 24 -7.62 15.40 18.44
N ALA A 25 -7.79 16.69 18.17
CA ALA A 25 -8.82 17.52 18.81
C ALA A 25 -10.24 17.27 18.24
N SER A 26 -10.36 16.85 16.98
CA SER A 26 -11.66 16.67 16.31
C SER A 26 -11.61 15.56 15.24
N PRO A 27 -11.46 14.28 15.64
CA PRO A 27 -11.07 13.22 14.70
C PRO A 27 -12.02 13.04 13.53
N THR A 28 -13.32 13.00 13.79
CA THR A 28 -14.31 12.78 12.74
C THR A 28 -14.35 13.92 11.73
N LYS A 29 -14.45 15.18 12.20
CA LYS A 29 -14.60 16.34 11.31
C LYS A 29 -13.31 16.62 10.54
N ALA A 30 -12.17 16.59 11.23
CA ALA A 30 -10.87 16.88 10.64
C ALA A 30 -10.49 15.81 9.61
N SER A 31 -10.59 14.52 9.96
CA SER A 31 -10.23 13.43 9.03
C SER A 31 -11.16 13.40 7.82
N THR A 32 -12.46 13.64 8.00
CA THR A 32 -13.41 13.76 6.88
C THR A 32 -13.02 14.94 5.97
N GLY A 33 -12.72 16.10 6.53
CA GLY A 33 -12.29 17.27 5.76
C GLY A 33 -10.99 17.02 4.99
N ILE A 34 -10.02 16.36 5.63
CA ILE A 34 -8.74 15.99 5.00
C ILE A 34 -8.95 15.00 3.88
N VAL A 35 -9.75 13.94 4.07
CA VAL A 35 -10.07 12.96 3.02
C VAL A 35 -10.75 13.66 1.83
N LEU A 36 -11.77 14.47 2.07
CA LEU A 36 -12.47 15.19 1.00
C LEU A 36 -11.56 16.15 0.24
N GLN A 37 -10.62 16.80 0.92
CA GLN A 37 -9.66 17.68 0.28
C GLN A 37 -8.59 16.88 -0.49
N ALA A 38 -8.07 15.81 0.09
CA ALA A 38 -7.14 14.90 -0.55
C ALA A 38 -7.76 14.26 -1.81
N GLU A 39 -9.03 13.86 -1.78
CA GLU A 39 -9.72 13.32 -2.96
C GLU A 39 -9.81 14.34 -4.09
N LYS A 40 -9.97 15.63 -3.78
CA LYS A 40 -9.99 16.72 -4.76
C LYS A 40 -8.60 17.06 -5.27
N ASP A 41 -7.58 17.04 -4.43
CA ASP A 41 -6.25 17.51 -4.79
C ASP A 41 -5.36 16.38 -5.34
N LEU A 42 -5.66 15.13 -4.99
CA LEU A 42 -5.04 13.93 -5.53
C LEU A 42 -5.67 13.60 -6.90
N GLN A 43 -5.54 14.52 -7.82
CA GLN A 43 -5.96 14.33 -9.20
C GLN A 43 -5.08 13.28 -9.89
N PRO A 44 -5.63 12.35 -10.69
CA PRO A 44 -4.84 11.55 -11.62
C PRO A 44 -4.21 12.51 -12.64
N TRP A 45 -2.92 12.78 -12.50
CA TRP A 45 -2.27 13.81 -13.29
C TRP A 45 -1.83 13.26 -14.66
N ILE A 46 -2.55 13.67 -15.70
CA ILE A 46 -2.10 13.61 -17.11
C ILE A 46 -1.20 14.84 -17.31
N ALA A 47 0.11 14.67 -17.25
CA ALA A 47 1.01 15.67 -17.80
C ALA A 47 0.83 15.70 -19.33
N ARG A 48 0.86 16.92 -19.90
CA ARG A 48 0.51 17.23 -21.29
C ARG A 48 1.19 16.29 -22.29
N ASP A 49 0.53 16.09 -23.43
CA ASP A 49 1.18 15.58 -24.64
C ASP A 49 2.31 16.55 -25.01
N ASP A 50 3.47 16.33 -24.43
CA ASP A 50 4.73 16.69 -25.05
C ASP A 50 4.79 15.82 -26.32
N GLU A 51 5.10 16.40 -27.48
CA GLU A 51 5.04 15.76 -28.81
C GLU A 51 5.90 14.48 -28.96
N GLN A 52 6.53 13.99 -27.88
CA GLN A 52 7.30 12.74 -27.78
C GLN A 52 6.61 11.59 -27.01
N GLY A 53 5.36 11.73 -26.56
CA GLY A 53 4.51 10.58 -26.19
C GLY A 53 4.87 9.82 -24.91
N GLN A 54 5.70 10.37 -24.02
CA GLN A 54 5.91 9.80 -22.68
C GLN A 54 4.97 10.46 -21.67
N ARG A 55 3.80 9.85 -21.43
CA ARG A 55 2.96 10.21 -20.29
C ARG A 55 3.71 9.86 -19.01
N MET A 56 4.32 10.87 -18.37
CA MET A 56 4.91 10.72 -17.05
C MET A 56 3.87 11.09 -16.01
N TRP A 57 3.47 10.11 -15.22
CA TRP A 57 2.55 10.27 -14.11
C TRP A 57 3.36 10.91 -12.98
N ILE A 58 2.81 11.86 -12.22
CA ILE A 58 3.50 12.34 -11.02
C ILE A 58 2.44 12.50 -9.94
N ILE A 59 2.51 11.64 -8.94
CA ILE A 59 1.65 11.72 -7.77
C ILE A 59 2.07 12.86 -6.85
N ASN A 60 1.10 13.55 -6.25
CA ASN A 60 1.39 14.54 -5.20
C ASN A 60 1.87 13.82 -3.92
N GLN A 61 3.18 13.66 -3.81
CA GLN A 61 3.82 12.95 -2.70
C GLN A 61 3.52 13.57 -1.33
N ARG A 62 3.19 14.87 -1.26
CA ARG A 62 2.87 15.53 0.02
C ARG A 62 1.54 15.02 0.57
N ILE A 63 0.54 14.83 -0.29
CA ILE A 63 -0.76 14.27 0.12
C ILE A 63 -0.58 12.83 0.57
N VAL A 64 0.18 12.02 -0.17
CA VAL A 64 0.45 10.61 0.20
C VAL A 64 1.15 10.55 1.57
N LYS A 65 2.19 11.35 1.78
CA LYS A 65 2.91 11.43 3.08
C LYS A 65 1.99 11.89 4.22
N LEU A 66 1.09 12.84 3.98
CA LEU A 66 0.12 13.25 4.99
C LEU A 66 -0.82 12.09 5.38
N ILE A 67 -1.35 11.36 4.40
CA ILE A 67 -2.21 10.19 4.65
C ILE A 67 -1.45 9.14 5.46
N VAL A 68 -0.18 8.89 5.11
CA VAL A 68 0.70 7.97 5.84
C VAL A 68 0.82 8.36 7.31
N GLU A 69 1.14 9.61 7.61
CA GLU A 69 1.31 10.08 8.99
C GLU A 69 0.00 10.02 9.79
N LEU A 70 -1.13 10.37 9.17
CA LEU A 70 -2.44 10.27 9.82
C LEU A 70 -2.85 8.82 10.09
N MET A 71 -2.55 7.88 9.18
CA MET A 71 -2.82 6.46 9.40
C MET A 71 -1.87 5.83 10.42
N ARG A 72 -0.64 6.34 10.57
CA ARG A 72 0.30 5.95 11.63
C ARG A 72 -0.15 6.42 13.01
N ASN A 73 -0.86 7.54 13.07
CA ASN A 73 -1.39 8.06 14.33
C ASN A 73 -2.63 7.25 14.75
N HIS A 74 -2.40 6.27 15.62
CA HIS A 74 -3.44 5.39 16.14
C HIS A 74 -4.18 5.95 17.38
N ASP A 75 -3.88 7.19 17.80
CA ASP A 75 -4.48 7.80 18.99
C ASP A 75 -5.97 8.11 18.82
N SER A 76 -6.48 8.11 17.58
CA SER A 76 -7.91 8.14 17.29
C SER A 76 -8.33 6.99 16.37
N PRO A 77 -9.14 6.04 16.85
CA PRO A 77 -9.70 4.99 16.01
C PRO A 77 -10.64 5.54 14.93
N GLU A 78 -11.37 6.62 15.21
CA GLU A 78 -12.28 7.25 14.26
C GLU A 78 -11.55 7.80 13.04
N ALA A 79 -10.41 8.46 13.25
CA ALA A 79 -9.56 8.96 12.17
C ALA A 79 -9.08 7.81 11.26
N LEU A 80 -8.62 6.71 11.88
CA LEU A 80 -8.17 5.53 11.14
C LEU A 80 -9.31 4.91 10.32
N ILE A 81 -10.51 4.75 10.90
CA ILE A 81 -11.67 4.21 10.18
C ILE A 81 -11.98 5.08 8.96
N ILE A 82 -12.02 6.40 9.11
CA ILE A 82 -12.36 7.33 8.02
C ILE A 82 -11.34 7.22 6.89
N LEU A 83 -10.04 7.25 7.21
CA LEU A 83 -8.96 7.15 6.22
C LEU A 83 -8.95 5.78 5.54
N ALA A 84 -9.05 4.69 6.31
CA ALA A 84 -9.04 3.33 5.78
C ALA A 84 -10.29 2.99 4.96
N SER A 85 -11.41 3.68 5.22
CA SER A 85 -12.65 3.55 4.46
C SER A 85 -12.62 4.33 3.13
N ALA A 86 -11.69 5.27 2.95
CA ALA A 86 -11.51 6.05 1.72
C ALA A 86 -10.80 5.23 0.62
N SER A 87 -11.40 4.12 0.20
CA SER A 87 -10.77 3.13 -0.69
C SER A 87 -10.32 3.73 -2.04
N ASP A 88 -11.12 4.61 -2.64
CA ASP A 88 -10.77 5.28 -3.90
C ASP A 88 -9.54 6.18 -3.74
N LEU A 89 -9.49 6.96 -2.66
CA LEU A 89 -8.35 7.80 -2.32
C LEU A 89 -7.07 6.96 -2.15
N LEU A 90 -7.15 5.85 -1.41
CA LEU A 90 -5.99 4.97 -1.17
C LEU A 90 -5.52 4.25 -2.44
N LEU A 91 -6.45 3.86 -3.32
CA LEU A 91 -6.11 3.31 -4.62
C LEU A 91 -5.38 4.36 -5.46
N ARG A 92 -5.92 5.58 -5.62
CA ARG A 92 -5.25 6.66 -6.33
C ARG A 92 -3.91 7.04 -5.71
N ALA A 93 -3.81 7.00 -4.38
CA ALA A 93 -2.60 7.31 -3.64
C ALA A 93 -1.46 6.31 -3.90
N THR A 94 -1.79 5.12 -4.42
CA THR A 94 -0.85 4.04 -4.73
C THR A 94 -0.79 3.72 -6.23
N ASP A 95 -1.40 4.53 -7.09
CA ASP A 95 -1.30 4.38 -8.54
C ASP A 95 0.09 4.76 -9.06
N GLY A 96 0.53 4.12 -10.14
CA GLY A 96 1.82 4.44 -10.74
C GLY A 96 3.05 3.96 -9.95
N MET A 97 2.88 3.07 -8.96
CA MET A 97 4.02 2.41 -8.32
C MET A 97 5.00 1.86 -9.37
N LEU A 98 6.30 2.13 -9.18
CA LEU A 98 7.43 1.80 -10.07
C LEU A 98 7.55 2.65 -11.35
N VAL A 99 6.59 3.52 -11.67
CA VAL A 99 6.65 4.36 -12.89
C VAL A 99 7.62 5.54 -12.71
N ASP A 100 7.61 6.17 -11.54
CA ASP A 100 8.28 7.47 -11.32
C ASP A 100 9.54 7.35 -10.45
N GLY A 101 10.12 6.15 -10.41
CA GLY A 101 11.31 5.84 -9.63
C GLY A 101 11.11 5.87 -8.10
N GLU A 102 12.22 5.95 -7.37
CA GLU A 102 12.24 5.79 -5.91
C GLU A 102 11.44 6.84 -5.14
N ALA A 103 11.52 8.11 -5.55
CA ALA A 103 10.92 9.22 -4.82
C ALA A 103 9.38 9.13 -4.72
N CYS A 104 8.73 8.57 -5.74
CA CYS A 104 7.29 8.31 -5.72
C CYS A 104 6.97 6.93 -5.14
N THR A 105 7.78 5.91 -5.43
CA THR A 105 7.51 4.54 -4.97
C THR A 105 7.59 4.40 -3.45
N LEU A 106 8.49 5.13 -2.79
CA LEU A 106 8.66 5.04 -1.34
C LEU A 106 7.42 5.48 -0.55
N PRO A 107 6.87 6.71 -0.72
CA PRO A 107 5.65 7.12 -0.02
C PRO A 107 4.46 6.17 -0.23
N GLN A 108 4.37 5.55 -1.41
CA GLN A 108 3.31 4.59 -1.73
C GLN A 108 3.48 3.27 -0.98
N LEU A 109 4.72 2.78 -0.87
CA LEU A 109 5.04 1.61 -0.05
C LEU A 109 4.85 1.89 1.44
N GLU A 110 5.18 3.10 1.91
CA GLU A 110 4.91 3.50 3.29
C GLU A 110 3.40 3.49 3.58
N LEU A 111 2.58 3.96 2.64
CA LEU A 111 1.12 3.91 2.73
C LEU A 111 0.60 2.48 2.80
N LEU A 112 1.12 1.58 1.97
CA LEU A 112 0.74 0.18 2.01
C LEU A 112 1.17 -0.49 3.33
N GLU A 113 2.32 -0.11 3.88
CA GLU A 113 2.82 -0.65 5.14
C GLU A 113 1.93 -0.25 6.32
N VAL A 114 1.56 1.03 6.40
CA VAL A 114 0.69 1.52 7.48
C VAL A 114 -0.72 1.00 7.33
N ALA A 115 -1.21 0.84 6.10
CA ALA A 115 -2.48 0.18 5.83
C ALA A 115 -2.44 -1.30 6.27
N ALA A 116 -1.34 -2.03 6.01
CA ALA A 116 -1.22 -3.42 6.40
C ALA A 116 -1.24 -3.58 7.92
N ARG A 117 -0.54 -2.69 8.64
CA ARG A 117 -0.63 -2.60 10.11
C ARG A 117 -2.02 -2.20 10.61
N ALA A 118 -2.71 -1.29 9.91
CA ALA A 118 -4.07 -0.89 10.26
C ALA A 118 -5.04 -2.09 10.23
N VAL A 119 -4.90 -3.01 9.27
CA VAL A 119 -5.71 -4.24 9.25
C VAL A 119 -5.62 -5.01 10.56
N HIS A 120 -4.42 -5.20 11.10
CA HIS A 120 -4.22 -5.89 12.38
C HIS A 120 -4.91 -5.20 13.54
N LEU A 121 -4.92 -3.86 13.54
CA LEU A 121 -5.56 -3.06 14.58
C LEU A 121 -7.09 -3.12 14.48
N VAL A 122 -7.64 -2.90 13.28
CA VAL A 122 -9.10 -2.79 13.11
C VAL A 122 -9.81 -4.14 13.23
N ILE A 123 -9.16 -5.27 12.96
CA ILE A 123 -9.74 -6.60 13.20
C ILE A 123 -10.14 -6.78 14.68
N GLY A 124 -9.42 -6.13 15.61
CA GLY A 124 -9.75 -6.14 17.03
C GLY A 124 -11.03 -5.36 17.40
N TRP A 125 -11.60 -4.58 16.48
CA TRP A 125 -12.73 -3.68 16.74
C TRP A 125 -14.11 -4.28 16.41
N GLY A 126 -14.19 -5.55 16.01
CA GLY A 126 -15.45 -6.24 15.72
C GLY A 126 -15.98 -5.97 14.30
N GLU A 127 -17.31 -5.96 14.13
CA GLU A 127 -17.96 -5.93 12.81
C GLU A 127 -17.63 -4.67 11.99
N SER A 128 -17.57 -3.50 12.63
CA SER A 128 -17.19 -2.24 11.95
C SER A 128 -15.74 -2.28 11.46
N GLY A 129 -14.85 -2.90 12.24
CA GLY A 129 -13.46 -3.11 11.87
C GLY A 129 -13.26 -4.11 10.74
N LEU A 130 -14.14 -5.12 10.64
CA LEU A 130 -14.08 -6.12 9.56
C LEU A 130 -14.35 -5.51 8.19
N ALA A 131 -15.35 -4.64 8.06
CA ALA A 131 -15.64 -3.95 6.80
C ALA A 131 -14.46 -3.07 6.33
N VAL A 132 -13.78 -2.42 7.28
CA VAL A 132 -12.57 -1.64 7.01
C VAL A 132 -11.41 -2.56 6.59
N ALA A 133 -11.21 -3.68 7.28
CA ALA A 133 -10.20 -4.67 6.95
C ALA A 133 -10.41 -5.26 5.55
N ASP A 134 -11.65 -5.51 5.14
CA ASP A 134 -12.00 -5.98 3.79
C ASP A 134 -11.66 -4.95 2.71
N GLY A 135 -11.96 -3.66 2.96
CA GLY A 135 -11.59 -2.55 2.08
C GLY A 135 -10.07 -2.47 1.86
N LEU A 136 -9.30 -2.49 2.95
CA LEU A 136 -7.83 -2.51 2.90
C LEU A 136 -7.29 -3.79 2.24
N SER A 137 -7.93 -4.94 2.45
CA SER A 137 -7.56 -6.19 1.79
C SER A 137 -7.71 -6.11 0.27
N ASN A 138 -8.72 -5.39 -0.23
CA ASN A 138 -8.89 -5.16 -1.66
C ASN A 138 -7.81 -4.23 -2.22
N LEU A 139 -7.38 -3.21 -1.48
CA LEU A 139 -6.21 -2.40 -1.82
C LEU A 139 -4.96 -3.28 -2.01
N PHE A 140 -4.69 -4.21 -1.09
CA PHE A 140 -3.53 -5.11 -1.21
C PHE A 140 -3.61 -6.04 -2.41
N LYS A 141 -4.79 -6.61 -2.72
CA LYS A 141 -4.97 -7.41 -3.94
C LYS A 141 -4.62 -6.61 -5.18
N CYS A 142 -5.07 -5.35 -5.27
CA CYS A 142 -4.76 -4.47 -6.39
C CYS A 142 -3.26 -4.10 -6.50
N ARG A 143 -2.53 -4.09 -5.39
CA ARG A 143 -1.13 -3.64 -5.32
C ARG A 143 -0.11 -4.76 -5.11
N LEU A 144 -0.54 -6.01 -4.95
CA LEU A 144 0.33 -7.15 -4.68
C LEU A 144 1.40 -7.31 -5.76
N SER A 145 1.00 -7.34 -7.03
CA SER A 145 1.92 -7.50 -8.16
C SER A 145 2.96 -6.37 -8.24
N ALA A 146 2.54 -5.12 -8.02
CA ALA A 146 3.46 -3.98 -7.99
C ALA A 146 4.41 -4.04 -6.79
N THR A 147 3.91 -4.43 -5.62
CA THR A 147 4.72 -4.60 -4.40
C THR A 147 5.74 -5.72 -4.55
N VAL A 148 5.38 -6.84 -5.18
CA VAL A 148 6.32 -7.94 -5.47
C VAL A 148 7.41 -7.48 -6.45
N ARG A 149 7.07 -6.71 -7.49
CA ARG A 149 8.07 -6.14 -8.41
C ARG A 149 9.06 -5.19 -7.70
N CYS A 150 8.65 -4.54 -6.61
CA CYS A 150 9.54 -3.68 -5.81
C CYS A 150 10.69 -4.47 -5.16
N LEU A 151 10.59 -5.79 -5.01
CA LEU A 151 11.68 -6.63 -4.50
C LEU A 151 12.89 -6.67 -5.42
N SER A 152 12.70 -6.39 -6.71
CA SER A 152 13.78 -6.30 -7.71
C SER A 152 14.21 -4.85 -7.99
N HIS A 153 13.72 -3.88 -7.22
CA HIS A 153 14.03 -2.48 -7.43
C HIS A 153 15.51 -2.17 -7.11
N PRO A 154 16.19 -1.27 -7.84
CA PRO A 154 17.61 -0.93 -7.60
C PRO A 154 17.86 -0.35 -6.20
N SER A 155 16.93 0.46 -5.66
CA SER A 155 17.01 0.97 -4.29
C SER A 155 16.81 -0.12 -3.25
N ALA A 156 17.77 -0.25 -2.34
CA ALA A 156 17.70 -1.13 -1.18
C ALA A 156 16.54 -0.77 -0.23
N HIS A 157 16.20 0.51 -0.14
CA HIS A 157 15.14 0.97 0.75
C HIS A 157 13.76 0.52 0.25
N VAL A 158 13.52 0.64 -1.06
CA VAL A 158 12.31 0.12 -1.73
C VAL A 158 12.18 -1.39 -1.54
N ARG A 159 13.27 -2.16 -1.66
CA ARG A 159 13.27 -3.62 -1.43
C ARG A 159 12.95 -3.96 0.03
N ALA A 160 13.57 -3.29 0.98
CA ALA A 160 13.34 -3.53 2.40
C ALA A 160 11.89 -3.24 2.80
N LEU A 161 11.34 -2.11 2.35
CA LEU A 161 9.99 -1.69 2.69
C LEU A 161 8.94 -2.58 2.00
N SER A 162 9.11 -2.94 0.73
CA SER A 162 8.21 -3.90 0.06
C SER A 162 8.22 -5.28 0.71
N THR A 163 9.37 -5.75 1.20
CA THR A 163 9.46 -6.97 2.01
C THR A 163 8.65 -6.84 3.30
N SER A 164 8.72 -5.68 3.96
CA SER A 164 7.93 -5.38 5.17
C SER A 164 6.42 -5.43 4.90
N VAL A 165 5.97 -4.76 3.84
CA VAL A 165 4.57 -4.75 3.39
C VAL A 165 4.08 -6.18 3.12
N LEU A 166 4.81 -6.97 2.35
CA LEU A 166 4.42 -8.34 2.01
C LEU A 166 4.32 -9.23 3.25
N ARG A 167 5.25 -9.08 4.19
CA ARG A 167 5.22 -9.79 5.46
C ARG A 167 4.00 -9.41 6.29
N ASP A 168 3.67 -8.13 6.39
CA ASP A 168 2.52 -7.66 7.17
C ASP A 168 1.18 -8.13 6.56
N ILE A 169 1.09 -8.13 5.23
CA ILE A 169 -0.06 -8.69 4.49
C ILE A 169 -0.19 -10.19 4.77
N MET A 170 0.91 -10.94 4.78
CA MET A 170 0.89 -12.39 5.06
C MET A 170 0.49 -12.70 6.51
N HIS A 171 1.02 -11.95 7.49
CA HIS A 171 0.70 -12.18 8.90
C HIS A 171 -0.71 -11.74 9.28
N GLY A 172 -1.31 -10.75 8.59
CA GLY A 172 -2.69 -10.32 8.80
C GLY A 172 -3.72 -11.42 8.56
N ASN A 173 -3.35 -12.43 7.78
CA ASN A 173 -4.20 -13.58 7.48
C ASN A 173 -4.00 -14.77 8.45
N SER A 174 -3.05 -14.67 9.40
CA SER A 174 -2.67 -15.78 10.28
C SER A 174 -3.21 -15.66 11.72
N SER A 175 -3.81 -14.52 12.07
CA SER A 175 -4.52 -14.33 13.34
C SER A 175 -5.73 -15.27 13.39
N LYS A 176 -5.63 -16.27 14.28
CA LYS A 176 -6.63 -17.32 14.54
C LYS A 176 -8.05 -16.75 14.69
N SER A 177 -8.89 -16.88 13.68
CA SER A 177 -10.35 -16.90 13.85
C SER A 177 -10.80 -18.34 14.04
N ASN A 178 -11.11 -18.68 15.30
CA ASN A 178 -12.00 -19.80 15.60
C ASN A 178 -13.45 -19.30 15.49
N SER A 179 -13.85 -18.94 14.28
CA SER A 179 -15.23 -18.66 13.89
C SER A 179 -15.32 -18.72 12.38
N GLN A 180 -16.15 -19.63 11.88
CA GLN A 180 -16.45 -19.80 10.47
C GLN A 180 -17.08 -18.53 9.90
N GLY A 181 -16.46 -17.99 8.85
CA GLY A 181 -17.04 -16.92 8.05
C GLY A 181 -15.96 -16.15 7.30
N ALA A 182 -15.79 -16.44 6.01
CA ALA A 182 -14.95 -15.72 5.04
C ALA A 182 -13.45 -15.59 5.38
N ARG A 183 -12.72 -16.73 5.31
CA ARG A 183 -11.30 -16.69 4.95
C ARG A 183 -11.20 -16.21 3.51
N LEU A 184 -10.46 -15.13 3.25
CA LEU A 184 -9.86 -14.98 1.92
C LEU A 184 -8.98 -16.21 1.69
N PRO A 185 -9.15 -16.94 0.57
CA PRO A 185 -8.40 -18.16 0.38
C PRO A 185 -6.92 -17.78 0.23
N ALA A 186 -6.11 -18.17 1.22
CA ALA A 186 -4.65 -18.04 1.21
C ALA A 186 -4.02 -18.60 -0.08
N SER A 187 -4.75 -19.44 -0.82
CA SER A 187 -4.37 -19.95 -2.14
C SER A 187 -4.25 -18.87 -3.23
N VAL A 188 -4.96 -17.73 -3.15
CA VAL A 188 -4.87 -16.67 -4.19
C VAL A 188 -3.57 -15.87 -4.04
N LEU A 189 -3.24 -15.45 -2.81
CA LEU A 189 -2.00 -14.73 -2.49
C LEU A 189 -0.75 -15.59 -2.72
N ILE A 190 -0.80 -16.87 -2.36
CA ILE A 190 0.30 -17.80 -2.62
C ILE A 190 0.47 -17.98 -4.13
N CYS A 191 -0.60 -18.14 -4.91
CA CYS A 191 -0.50 -18.32 -6.36
C CYS A 191 0.07 -17.09 -7.06
N ASP A 192 -0.33 -15.88 -6.68
CA ASP A 192 0.22 -14.64 -7.26
C ASP A 192 1.70 -14.42 -6.88
N ILE A 193 2.09 -14.73 -5.64
CA ILE A 193 3.48 -14.69 -5.20
C ILE A 193 4.31 -15.78 -5.91
N TRP A 194 3.74 -16.96 -6.15
CA TRP A 194 4.41 -18.07 -6.85
C TRP A 194 4.52 -17.82 -8.36
N CYS A 195 3.52 -17.18 -8.98
CA CYS A 195 3.57 -16.81 -10.39
C CYS A 195 4.60 -15.70 -10.67
N CYS A 196 4.91 -14.86 -9.67
CA CYS A 196 6.03 -13.91 -9.72
C CYS A 196 7.40 -14.54 -9.38
N ARG A 197 7.47 -15.83 -8.99
CA ARG A 197 8.66 -16.48 -8.42
C ARG A 197 9.70 -16.95 -9.45
N ILE A 198 9.76 -16.34 -10.63
CA ILE A 198 10.84 -16.67 -11.59
C ILE A 198 12.21 -16.13 -11.14
N TYR A 199 12.34 -15.25 -10.13
CA TYR A 199 13.66 -14.68 -9.84
C TYR A 199 13.95 -14.14 -8.42
N ILE A 200 13.70 -14.88 -7.32
CA ILE A 200 14.30 -14.54 -6.00
C ILE A 200 14.62 -15.81 -5.19
N PRO A 201 15.91 -16.13 -4.92
CA PRO A 201 16.30 -17.38 -4.25
C PRO A 201 16.51 -17.32 -2.72
N GLU A 202 15.98 -16.33 -1.98
CA GLU A 202 16.42 -16.12 -0.57
C GLU A 202 15.33 -15.86 0.50
N VAL A 203 14.04 -16.14 0.24
CA VAL A 203 12.96 -15.83 1.22
C VAL A 203 12.19 -17.08 1.70
N LEU A 204 12.78 -18.28 1.68
CA LEU A 204 12.21 -19.40 2.43
C LEU A 204 13.28 -20.08 3.27
N ASP A 205 13.28 -19.74 4.56
CA ASP A 205 13.93 -20.55 5.58
C ASP A 205 13.15 -21.86 5.78
N SER A 206 13.90 -22.86 6.19
CA SER A 206 13.64 -24.29 5.99
C SER A 206 12.65 -24.82 7.03
N ASN A 207 11.36 -24.95 6.73
CA ASN A 207 10.49 -25.96 7.39
C ASN A 207 9.07 -26.18 6.86
N THR A 208 8.63 -25.53 5.77
CA THR A 208 7.26 -25.73 5.28
C THR A 208 7.24 -26.70 4.10
N SER A 209 7.06 -27.99 4.41
CA SER A 209 6.69 -28.99 3.41
C SER A 209 5.32 -28.63 2.81
N ILE A 210 5.29 -28.13 1.58
CA ILE A 210 4.05 -27.90 0.85
C ILE A 210 4.05 -28.79 -0.40
N LEU A 211 3.17 -29.79 -0.36
CA LEU A 211 2.79 -30.65 -1.45
C LEU A 211 2.35 -29.81 -2.67
N TRP A 212 2.87 -30.19 -3.83
CA TRP A 212 2.55 -29.64 -5.13
C TRP A 212 1.08 -29.86 -5.47
N PHE A 213 0.35 -28.77 -5.76
CA PHE A 213 -0.91 -28.82 -6.49
C PHE A 213 -0.85 -27.82 -7.65
N TYR A 214 -0.62 -28.37 -8.84
CA TYR A 214 -0.86 -27.69 -10.12
C TYR A 214 -2.36 -27.69 -10.39
N HIS A 215 -2.98 -26.52 -10.55
CA HIS A 215 -3.99 -26.32 -11.59
C HIS A 215 -4.39 -24.85 -11.78
N TYR A 216 -4.64 -24.51 -13.05
CA TYR A 216 -5.20 -23.28 -13.63
C TYR A 216 -4.25 -22.12 -14.02
N ASN A 217 -3.81 -22.22 -15.28
CA ASN A 217 -3.76 -21.15 -16.29
C ASN A 217 -2.99 -19.84 -16.00
N CYS A 218 -1.68 -19.86 -16.22
CA CYS A 218 -0.94 -18.68 -16.73
C CYS A 218 0.03 -19.09 -17.85
N LEU A 219 -0.33 -18.68 -19.07
CA LEU A 219 0.47 -18.39 -20.27
C LEU A 219 1.74 -19.22 -20.56
N VAL A 220 1.61 -19.99 -21.64
CA VAL A 220 2.68 -20.61 -22.42
C VAL A 220 3.73 -19.57 -22.83
N PHE A 221 4.97 -19.76 -22.41
CA PHE A 221 6.16 -19.25 -23.09
C PHE A 221 6.95 -20.44 -23.62
N THR A 222 6.93 -20.62 -24.93
CA THR A 222 7.80 -21.56 -25.64
C THR A 222 9.25 -21.10 -25.51
N ARG A 223 10.14 -21.92 -24.93
CA ARG A 223 11.60 -21.75 -25.03
C ARG A 223 12.03 -21.80 -26.50
N PRO A 224 13.01 -20.98 -26.93
CA PRO A 224 13.75 -21.29 -28.14
C PRO A 224 14.59 -22.55 -27.87
N ARG A 225 14.58 -23.50 -28.81
CA ARG A 225 15.55 -24.59 -28.82
C ARG A 225 16.87 -24.04 -29.36
N ASP A 226 17.96 -24.52 -28.77
CA ASP A 226 19.31 -24.41 -29.32
C ASP A 226 19.38 -24.86 -30.79
#